data_AF-M1JL00-F1
#
_entry.id   AF-M1JL00-F1
#
_cell.length_a   1.000
_cell.length_b   1.000
_cell.length_c   1.000
_cell.angle_alpha   90.00
_cell.angle_beta   90.00
_cell.angle_gamma   90.00
#
_symmetry.space_group_name_H-M   'P 1'
#
loop_
_entity.id
_entity.type
_entity.pdbx_description
1 polymer ?
#
loop_
_entity_poly.entity_id
_entity_poly.type
_entity_poly.pdbx_seq_one_letter_code
_entity_poly.pdbx_strand_id
1 'polypeptide(L)'
;MDSEKSRIASICTKIIENPEKNLGMMEEVFSMITSTAEGKAKGVIYLSLLKVFKAIIPLYKVRSLKDMVKDKRDSLHLKDYDKSLLRWYTSYIKTMVDDVSDESYISLCEVLQHFDHFNCTDKVVSGVLRGSLGTRSVSMLCCDTIKSKLEGDCTGELVATVLDQMLDFEYNPLVLEYLLDIPFVDNSLRSDEEKARKYWEANKPVSRREKKSIFHRKQVFSKKLRKIEKERLRIQSETRDEEDIEERIEEMKNCKKIYDAIQRLYFMVLKGDRYDCYKYVFMGLVKYRKIIRPEFREGLYFLLNNNLAKISSDARIQGILCILTLYGEEGYDFGGLVDLVYSMVHPMNTEPVDNGELIKIVRLLFIKIRQPVHRAHVTLKRLILYCCSRSTSEFKGLINDISAYYDIEFSDCANPKCREFDQDAANVDSIPSNPFFEYFLYKQML
;
A
#
# COMPACT_ATOMS: atom_id res chain seq x y z
N MET A 1 11.77 0.61 -41.34
CA MET A 1 11.76 -0.39 -40.26
C MET A 1 12.97 -1.32 -40.22
N ASP A 2 13.20 -2.27 -41.14
CA ASP A 2 14.32 -3.24 -40.95
C ASP A 2 15.72 -2.62 -41.07
N SER A 3 15.91 -1.66 -41.97
CA SER A 3 17.15 -0.87 -42.07
C SER A 3 17.41 -0.04 -40.79
N GLU A 4 16.37 0.59 -40.23
CA GLU A 4 16.47 1.37 -38.99
C GLU A 4 16.76 0.50 -37.78
N LYS A 5 16.08 -0.65 -37.65
CA LYS A 5 16.36 -1.64 -36.61
C LYS A 5 17.81 -2.13 -36.67
N SER A 6 18.32 -2.41 -37.87
CA SER A 6 19.72 -2.82 -38.06
C SER A 6 20.70 -1.70 -37.67
N ARG A 7 20.34 -0.44 -37.95
CA ARG A 7 21.15 0.72 -37.57
C ARG A 7 21.19 0.91 -36.05
N ILE A 8 20.02 0.86 -35.39
CA ILE A 8 19.92 0.91 -33.92
C ILE A 8 20.76 -0.21 -33.29
N ALA A 9 20.61 -1.44 -33.78
CA ALA A 9 21.38 -2.58 -33.29
C ALA A 9 22.89 -2.35 -33.40
N SER A 10 23.37 -1.86 -34.55
CA SER A 10 24.79 -1.54 -34.76
C SER A 10 25.31 -0.50 -33.77
N ILE A 11 24.54 0.56 -33.51
CA ILE A 11 24.90 1.60 -32.55
C ILE A 11 24.93 1.03 -31.12
N CYS A 12 23.88 0.32 -30.72
CA CYS A 12 23.78 -0.29 -29.38
C CYS A 12 24.95 -1.26 -29.11
N THR A 13 25.32 -2.11 -30.08
CA THR A 13 26.44 -3.04 -29.93
C THR A 13 27.76 -2.30 -29.73
N LYS A 14 28.04 -1.25 -30.51
CA LYS A 14 29.26 -0.43 -30.34
C LYS A 14 29.33 0.25 -28.98
N ILE A 15 28.20 0.72 -28.46
CA ILE A 15 28.16 1.31 -27.11
C ILE A 15 28.48 0.26 -26.05
N ILE A 16 27.91 -0.94 -26.16
CA ILE A 16 28.17 -2.03 -25.21
C ILE A 16 29.64 -2.47 -25.26
N GLU A 17 30.24 -2.55 -26.44
CA GLU A 17 31.66 -2.97 -26.61
C GLU A 17 32.66 -1.98 -25.99
N ASN A 18 32.41 -0.67 -26.12
CA ASN A 18 33.28 0.36 -25.55
C ASN A 18 32.50 1.60 -25.10
N PRO A 19 31.90 1.55 -23.90
CA PRO A 19 30.98 2.61 -23.46
C PRO A 19 31.71 3.93 -23.20
N GLU A 20 32.98 3.90 -22.78
CA GLU A 20 33.76 5.12 -22.51
C GLU A 20 33.94 6.02 -23.74
N LYS A 21 34.12 5.42 -24.93
CA LYS A 21 34.32 6.17 -26.18
C LYS A 21 33.03 6.41 -26.95
N ASN A 22 32.08 5.48 -26.85
CA ASN A 22 30.94 5.44 -27.75
C ASN A 22 29.64 5.99 -27.14
N LEU A 23 29.62 6.38 -25.86
CA LEU A 23 28.42 6.97 -25.22
C LEU A 23 27.84 8.17 -25.98
N GLY A 24 28.67 8.95 -26.69
CA GLY A 24 28.19 10.06 -27.54
C GLY A 24 27.26 9.62 -28.67
N MET A 25 27.35 8.37 -29.14
CA MET A 25 26.45 7.81 -30.15
C MET A 25 25.00 7.67 -29.66
N MET A 26 24.76 7.82 -28.35
CA MET A 26 23.40 7.91 -27.81
C MET A 26 22.60 9.06 -28.43
N GLU A 27 23.25 10.19 -28.76
CA GLU A 27 22.58 11.35 -29.38
C GLU A 27 21.88 10.98 -30.69
N GLU A 28 22.52 10.12 -31.49
CA GLU A 28 21.94 9.61 -32.73
C GLU A 28 20.67 8.79 -32.45
N VAL A 29 20.71 7.90 -31.45
CA VAL A 29 19.54 7.09 -31.07
C VAL A 29 18.41 7.97 -30.51
N PHE A 30 18.73 8.99 -29.72
CA PHE A 30 17.72 9.96 -29.26
C PHE A 30 17.10 10.75 -30.41
N SER A 31 17.87 11.15 -31.42
CA SER A 31 17.33 11.79 -32.63
C SER A 31 16.41 10.86 -33.42
N MET A 32 16.63 9.54 -33.35
CA MET A 32 15.73 8.56 -33.94
C MET A 32 14.40 8.50 -33.19
N ILE A 33 14.38 8.64 -31.86
CA ILE A 33 13.14 8.68 -31.08
C ILE A 33 12.25 9.85 -31.50
N THR A 34 12.83 11.04 -31.70
CA THR A 34 12.09 12.23 -32.11
C THR A 34 11.62 12.22 -33.56
N SER A 35 12.37 11.54 -34.45
CA SER A 35 12.00 11.41 -35.87
C SER A 35 11.10 10.22 -36.19
N THR A 36 10.98 9.25 -35.28
CA THR A 36 10.13 8.07 -35.46
C THR A 36 8.67 8.38 -35.15
N ALA A 37 7.76 7.95 -36.04
CA ALA A 37 6.32 8.04 -35.81
C ALA A 37 5.90 7.25 -34.55
N GLU A 38 4.80 7.68 -33.92
CA GLU A 38 4.26 7.09 -32.68
C GLU A 38 3.99 5.58 -32.78
N GLY A 39 3.95 4.92 -31.62
CA GLY A 39 3.60 3.50 -31.49
C GLY A 39 4.80 2.55 -31.43
N LYS A 40 4.61 1.31 -31.90
CA LYS A 40 5.53 0.17 -31.73
C LYS A 40 6.98 0.43 -32.12
N ALA A 41 7.24 1.33 -33.08
CA ALA A 41 8.59 1.66 -33.50
C ALA A 41 9.38 2.39 -32.40
N LYS A 42 8.74 3.31 -31.65
CA LYS A 42 9.34 3.97 -30.48
C LYS A 42 9.64 2.97 -29.36
N GLY A 43 8.69 2.05 -29.08
CA GLY A 43 8.88 0.99 -28.09
C GLY A 43 10.11 0.11 -28.37
N VAL A 44 10.40 -0.20 -29.63
CA VAL A 44 11.62 -0.94 -30.01
C VAL A 44 12.89 -0.14 -29.64
N ILE A 45 12.88 1.18 -29.83
CA ILE A 45 14.03 2.03 -29.48
C ILE A 45 14.22 2.08 -27.96
N TYR A 46 13.14 2.31 -27.20
CA TYR A 46 13.19 2.32 -25.74
C TYR A 46 13.75 1.02 -25.17
N LEU A 47 13.21 -0.13 -25.60
CA LEU A 47 13.68 -1.44 -25.14
C LEU A 47 15.12 -1.76 -25.60
N SER A 48 15.55 -1.23 -26.75
CA SER A 48 16.95 -1.37 -27.20
C SER A 48 17.90 -0.58 -26.31
N LEU A 49 17.52 0.65 -25.94
CA LEU A 49 18.28 1.47 -24.98
C LEU A 49 18.31 0.83 -23.59
N LEU A 50 17.20 0.26 -23.13
CA LEU A 50 17.16 -0.51 -21.87
C LEU A 50 18.21 -1.62 -21.86
N LYS A 51 18.38 -2.37 -22.95
CA LYS A 51 19.41 -3.41 -23.05
C LYS A 51 20.82 -2.84 -22.95
N VAL A 52 21.08 -1.69 -23.57
CA VAL A 52 22.37 -1.00 -23.45
C VAL A 52 22.60 -0.60 -22.00
N PHE A 53 21.62 0.03 -21.35
CA PHE A 53 21.72 0.42 -19.94
C PHE A 53 21.92 -0.77 -19.01
N LYS A 54 21.28 -1.92 -19.25
CA LYS A 54 21.52 -3.15 -18.47
C LYS A 54 22.97 -3.63 -18.54
N ALA A 55 23.66 -3.37 -19.66
CA ALA A 55 25.06 -3.79 -19.83
C ALA A 55 26.07 -2.81 -19.21
N ILE A 56 25.72 -1.52 -19.10
CA ILE A 56 26.69 -0.46 -18.75
C ILE A 56 26.42 0.20 -17.38
N ILE A 57 25.21 0.06 -16.82
CA ILE A 57 24.86 0.65 -15.52
C ILE A 57 25.60 -0.10 -14.40
N PRO A 58 26.28 0.63 -13.50
CA PRO A 58 26.91 0.03 -12.34
C PRO A 58 25.86 -0.42 -11.30
N LEU A 59 26.26 -1.33 -10.41
CA LEU A 59 25.41 -1.80 -9.30
C LEU A 59 25.26 -0.77 -8.16
N TYR A 60 25.88 0.41 -8.27
CA TYR A 60 25.80 1.48 -7.27
C TYR A 60 25.11 2.73 -7.83
N LYS A 61 24.44 3.51 -6.97
CA LYS A 61 23.92 4.83 -7.35
C LYS A 61 25.06 5.80 -7.64
N VAL A 62 25.03 6.43 -8.81
CA VAL A 62 26.02 7.45 -9.16
C VAL A 62 25.76 8.69 -8.32
N ARG A 63 26.71 9.05 -7.46
CA ARG A 63 26.60 10.25 -6.61
C ARG A 63 26.56 11.50 -7.49
N SER A 64 25.60 12.38 -7.27
CA SER A 64 25.58 13.67 -7.95
C SER A 64 26.40 14.69 -7.16
N LEU A 65 26.86 15.77 -7.80
CA LEU A 65 27.58 16.87 -7.13
C LEU A 65 26.75 17.54 -6.01
N LYS A 66 25.42 17.34 -5.97
CA LYS A 66 24.53 17.86 -4.93
C LYS A 66 24.59 17.05 -3.62
N ASP A 67 25.09 15.81 -3.66
CA ASP A 67 25.11 14.89 -2.51
C ASP A 67 26.42 14.98 -1.71
N MET A 68 27.31 15.92 -2.04
CA MET A 68 28.56 16.12 -1.32
C MET A 68 28.31 16.80 0.04
N VAL A 69 28.16 15.98 1.08
CA VAL A 69 28.58 16.37 2.43
C VAL A 69 30.06 16.75 2.35
N LYS A 70 30.46 17.83 3.02
CA LYS A 70 31.82 18.42 3.02
C LYS A 70 32.88 17.49 3.66
N ASP A 71 33.00 16.24 3.26
CA ASP A 71 34.12 15.40 3.65
C ASP A 71 35.28 15.60 2.68
N LYS A 72 36.23 16.42 3.14
CA LYS A 72 37.43 16.87 2.42
C LYS A 72 38.48 15.77 2.16
N ARG A 73 38.16 14.48 2.30
CA ARG A 73 39.17 13.40 2.23
C ARG A 73 38.97 12.35 1.16
N ASP A 74 37.79 12.25 0.56
CA ASP A 74 37.58 11.36 -0.59
C ASP A 74 37.02 12.15 -1.77
N SER A 75 37.89 12.94 -2.40
CA SER A 75 37.69 13.37 -3.79
C SER A 75 37.88 12.16 -4.71
N LEU A 76 37.00 11.18 -4.61
CA LEU A 76 36.67 10.28 -5.72
C LEU A 76 36.14 11.20 -6.82
N HIS A 77 37.03 11.65 -7.70
CA HIS A 77 36.64 12.29 -8.94
C HIS A 77 35.57 11.41 -9.58
N LEU A 78 34.32 11.88 -9.61
CA LEU A 78 33.30 11.33 -10.49
C LEU A 78 33.95 11.26 -11.86
N LYS A 79 34.23 10.05 -12.35
CA LYS A 79 34.86 9.86 -13.66
C LYS A 79 33.95 10.56 -14.66
N ASP A 80 34.50 11.29 -15.62
CA ASP A 80 33.67 12.02 -16.59
C ASP A 80 32.72 11.08 -17.36
N TYR A 81 33.08 9.79 -17.42
CA TYR A 81 32.21 8.68 -17.79
C TYR A 81 30.91 8.61 -16.98
N ASP A 82 30.98 8.55 -15.64
CA ASP A 82 29.80 8.41 -14.77
C ASP A 82 28.85 9.60 -14.93
N LYS A 83 29.40 10.82 -15.09
CA LYS A 83 28.61 12.03 -15.37
C LYS A 83 27.89 11.93 -16.72
N SER A 84 28.60 11.48 -17.74
CA SER A 84 28.05 11.29 -19.10
C SER A 84 26.95 10.22 -19.08
N LEU A 85 27.20 9.08 -18.43
CA LEU A 85 26.24 7.99 -18.26
C LEU A 85 24.97 8.47 -17.55
N LEU A 86 25.12 9.16 -16.42
CA LEU A 86 23.99 9.68 -15.66
C LEU A 86 23.19 10.71 -16.46
N ARG A 87 23.86 11.58 -17.23
CA ARG A 87 23.20 12.53 -18.13
C ARG A 87 22.33 11.80 -19.16
N TRP A 88 22.90 10.83 -19.88
CA TRP A 88 22.16 10.09 -20.91
C TRP A 88 21.03 9.26 -20.34
N TYR A 89 21.25 8.61 -19.19
CA TYR A 89 20.19 7.87 -18.49
C TYR A 89 19.07 8.80 -18.02
N THR A 90 19.40 9.97 -17.47
CA THR A 90 18.38 10.96 -17.06
C THR A 90 17.56 11.44 -18.26
N SER A 91 18.21 11.70 -19.40
CA SER A 91 17.53 12.04 -20.65
C SER A 91 16.63 10.90 -21.14
N TYR A 92 17.11 9.66 -21.07
CA TYR A 92 16.34 8.47 -21.44
C TYR A 92 15.05 8.34 -20.64
N ILE A 93 15.15 8.39 -19.30
CA ILE A 93 13.97 8.34 -18.42
C ILE A 93 13.04 9.51 -18.69
N LYS A 94 13.57 10.72 -18.83
CA LYS A 94 12.75 11.91 -19.10
C LYS A 94 11.95 11.77 -20.40
N THR A 95 12.59 11.30 -21.48
CA THR A 95 11.90 11.10 -22.77
C THR A 95 10.74 10.11 -22.67
N MET A 96 10.85 9.07 -21.85
CA MET A 96 9.73 8.14 -21.62
C MET A 96 8.66 8.76 -20.71
N VAL A 97 9.05 9.41 -19.61
CA VAL A 97 8.07 10.01 -18.68
C VAL A 97 7.24 11.12 -19.35
N ASP A 98 7.85 11.87 -20.29
CA ASP A 98 7.17 12.89 -21.08
C ASP A 98 6.29 12.29 -22.20
N ASP A 99 6.49 11.02 -22.57
CA ASP A 99 5.70 10.31 -23.58
C ASP A 99 4.53 9.54 -22.94
N VAL A 100 3.30 9.89 -23.34
CA VAL A 100 2.03 9.33 -22.82
C VAL A 100 1.60 8.07 -23.61
N SER A 101 2.49 7.52 -24.46
CA SER A 101 2.22 6.31 -25.23
C SER A 101 2.21 5.02 -24.39
N ASP A 102 1.41 4.04 -24.81
CA ASP A 102 1.37 2.70 -24.23
C ASP A 102 2.76 2.03 -24.26
N GLU A 103 3.52 2.22 -25.34
CA GLU A 103 4.89 1.71 -25.47
C GLU A 103 5.87 2.32 -24.45
N SER A 104 5.69 3.59 -24.11
CA SER A 104 6.49 4.26 -23.09
C SER A 104 6.23 3.65 -21.71
N TYR A 105 4.96 3.48 -21.33
CA TYR A 105 4.59 2.88 -20.04
C TYR A 105 5.07 1.43 -19.90
N ILE A 106 4.95 0.62 -20.96
CA ILE A 106 5.52 -0.74 -20.97
C ILE A 106 7.03 -0.70 -20.73
N SER A 107 7.74 0.22 -21.40
CA SER A 107 9.19 0.36 -21.26
C SER A 107 9.59 0.86 -19.86
N LEU A 108 8.81 1.75 -19.25
CA LEU A 108 9.01 2.22 -17.88
C LEU A 108 8.79 1.10 -16.85
N CYS A 109 7.80 0.23 -17.06
CA CYS A 109 7.62 -0.96 -16.22
C CYS A 109 8.86 -1.86 -16.28
N GLU A 110 9.37 -2.13 -17.47
CA GLU A 110 10.60 -2.90 -17.67
C GLU A 110 11.84 -2.23 -17.02
N VAL A 111 11.94 -0.90 -17.09
CA VAL A 111 13.00 -0.16 -16.38
C VAL A 111 12.88 -0.37 -14.88
N LEU A 112 11.70 -0.20 -14.30
CA LEU A 112 11.46 -0.38 -12.87
C LEU A 112 11.73 -1.82 -12.42
N GLN A 113 11.45 -2.81 -13.28
CA GLN A 113 11.76 -4.22 -13.02
C GLN A 113 13.25 -4.48 -12.81
N HIS A 114 14.12 -3.71 -13.46
CA HIS A 114 15.56 -3.95 -13.46
C HIS A 114 16.40 -2.91 -12.71
N PHE A 115 15.89 -1.69 -12.55
CA PHE A 115 16.60 -0.55 -11.97
C PHE A 115 15.78 0.13 -10.87
N ASP A 116 15.35 -0.64 -9.88
CA ASP A 116 14.66 -0.14 -8.68
C ASP A 116 15.60 0.65 -7.75
N HIS A 117 16.88 0.32 -7.73
CA HIS A 117 17.88 0.96 -6.87
C HIS A 117 18.83 1.94 -7.59
N PHE A 118 18.55 2.33 -8.84
CA PHE A 118 19.43 3.26 -9.56
C PHE A 118 18.96 4.73 -9.43
N ASN A 119 19.66 5.69 -10.03
CA ASN A 119 19.23 7.08 -10.04
C ASN A 119 17.87 7.24 -10.78
N CYS A 120 17.13 8.31 -10.51
CA CYS A 120 15.85 8.64 -11.15
C CYS A 120 14.69 7.64 -10.92
N THR A 121 14.77 6.76 -9.91
CA THR A 121 13.66 5.86 -9.54
C THR A 121 12.36 6.63 -9.28
N ASP A 122 12.44 7.80 -8.65
CA ASP A 122 11.31 8.73 -8.43
C ASP A 122 10.56 9.07 -9.72
N LYS A 123 11.30 9.38 -10.79
CA LYS A 123 10.73 9.71 -12.10
C LYS A 123 10.15 8.50 -12.80
N VAL A 124 10.81 7.35 -12.69
CA VAL A 124 10.29 6.10 -13.25
C VAL A 124 8.98 5.74 -12.57
N VAL A 125 8.95 5.79 -11.24
CA VAL A 125 7.76 5.49 -10.43
C VAL A 125 6.61 6.44 -10.75
N SER A 126 6.84 7.76 -10.84
CA SER A 126 5.78 8.70 -11.24
C SER A 126 5.25 8.45 -12.66
N GLY A 127 6.12 8.06 -13.59
CA GLY A 127 5.71 7.62 -14.93
C GLY A 127 4.83 6.36 -14.90
N VAL A 128 5.21 5.34 -14.12
CA VAL A 128 4.43 4.10 -13.97
C VAL A 128 3.11 4.35 -13.23
N LEU A 129 3.09 5.21 -12.21
CA LEU A 129 1.86 5.62 -11.52
C LEU A 129 0.90 6.32 -12.48
N ARG A 130 1.39 7.22 -13.34
CA ARG A 130 0.57 7.83 -14.39
C ARG A 130 0.05 6.79 -15.38
N GLY A 131 0.90 5.84 -15.80
CA GLY A 131 0.50 4.73 -16.68
C GLY A 131 -0.53 3.78 -16.05
N SER A 132 -0.61 3.73 -14.72
CA SER A 132 -1.62 2.96 -13.99
C SER A 132 -3.03 3.55 -14.15
N LEU A 133 -3.16 4.81 -14.56
CA LEU A 133 -4.43 5.48 -14.77
C LEU A 133 -5.09 4.96 -16.07
N GLY A 134 -6.36 4.54 -15.97
CA GLY A 134 -7.18 4.12 -17.10
C GLY A 134 -7.69 2.68 -17.01
N THR A 135 -8.22 2.18 -18.13
CA THR A 135 -8.88 0.84 -18.22
C THR A 135 -8.24 -0.08 -19.26
N ARG A 136 -7.07 0.32 -19.80
CA ARG A 136 -6.34 -0.44 -20.83
C ARG A 136 -5.53 -1.58 -20.19
N SER A 137 -5.13 -2.55 -20.99
CA SER A 137 -4.22 -3.64 -20.56
C SER A 137 -2.90 -3.12 -19.96
N VAL A 138 -2.41 -1.98 -20.46
CA VAL A 138 -1.18 -1.35 -19.96
C VAL A 138 -1.35 -0.80 -18.54
N SER A 139 -2.53 -0.30 -18.19
CA SER A 139 -2.79 0.18 -16.83
C SER A 139 -2.70 -0.95 -15.81
N MET A 140 -3.23 -2.13 -16.13
CA MET A 140 -3.08 -3.32 -15.29
C MET A 140 -1.62 -3.78 -15.20
N LEU A 141 -0.87 -3.75 -16.31
CA LEU A 141 0.57 -4.05 -16.30
C LEU A 141 1.34 -3.12 -15.36
N CYS A 142 1.04 -1.81 -15.37
CA CYS A 142 1.64 -0.84 -14.45
C CYS A 142 1.28 -1.14 -13.00
N CYS A 143 0.00 -1.46 -12.72
CA CYS A 143 -0.45 -1.84 -11.38
C CYS A 143 0.28 -3.10 -10.88
N ASP A 144 0.34 -4.15 -11.69
CA ASP A 144 0.99 -5.41 -11.34
C ASP A 144 2.50 -5.24 -11.14
N THR A 145 3.13 -4.37 -11.92
CA THR A 145 4.55 -4.00 -11.75
C THR A 145 4.78 -3.33 -10.40
N ILE A 146 3.93 -2.38 -10.01
CA ILE A 146 4.01 -1.74 -8.69
C ILE A 146 3.80 -2.79 -7.60
N LYS A 147 2.79 -3.65 -7.71
CA LYS A 147 2.51 -4.71 -6.74
C LYS A 147 3.72 -5.62 -6.53
N SER A 148 4.27 -6.18 -7.60
CA SER A 148 5.42 -7.07 -7.56
C SER A 148 6.64 -6.40 -6.91
N LYS A 149 6.81 -5.09 -7.13
CA LYS A 149 7.91 -4.32 -6.56
C LYS A 149 7.72 -3.96 -5.10
N LEU A 150 6.50 -3.67 -4.66
CA LEU A 150 6.19 -3.49 -3.24
C LEU A 150 6.37 -4.79 -2.45
N GLU A 151 6.04 -5.94 -3.04
CA GLU A 151 6.23 -7.26 -2.43
C GLU A 151 7.71 -7.66 -2.35
N GLY A 152 8.53 -7.27 -3.33
CA GLY A 152 9.94 -7.62 -3.43
C GLY A 152 10.92 -6.70 -2.71
N ASP A 153 10.50 -5.51 -2.26
CA ASP A 153 11.39 -4.56 -1.59
C ASP A 153 11.72 -5.01 -0.17
N CYS A 154 12.99 -5.35 0.06
CA CYS A 154 13.52 -5.71 1.38
C CYS A 154 14.05 -4.51 2.17
N THR A 155 14.30 -3.37 1.52
CA THR A 155 14.94 -2.19 2.12
C THR A 155 13.95 -1.12 2.57
N GLY A 156 12.77 -1.10 1.95
CA GLY A 156 11.76 -0.07 2.12
C GLY A 156 12.05 1.24 1.37
N GLU A 157 13.18 1.35 0.66
CA GLU A 157 13.52 2.57 -0.09
C GLU A 157 12.58 2.79 -1.27
N LEU A 158 12.25 1.71 -1.99
CA LEU A 158 11.33 1.78 -3.13
C LEU A 158 9.90 2.03 -2.64
N VAL A 159 9.47 1.36 -1.57
CA VAL A 159 8.16 1.60 -0.95
C VAL A 159 8.01 3.07 -0.55
N ALA A 160 9.03 3.65 0.11
CA ALA A 160 9.03 5.07 0.47
C ALA A 160 8.93 5.98 -0.77
N THR A 161 9.69 5.66 -1.82
CA THR A 161 9.66 6.40 -3.08
C THR A 161 8.29 6.34 -3.74
N VAL A 162 7.65 5.17 -3.79
CA VAL A 162 6.29 4.99 -4.32
C VAL A 162 5.29 5.84 -3.55
N LEU A 163 5.34 5.79 -2.21
CA LEU A 163 4.46 6.59 -1.37
C LEU A 163 4.65 8.10 -1.58
N ASP A 164 5.90 8.57 -1.65
CA ASP A 164 6.20 9.98 -1.91
C ASP A 164 5.66 10.41 -3.29
N GLN A 165 5.84 9.58 -4.34
CA GLN A 165 5.26 9.89 -5.65
C GLN A 165 3.73 9.85 -5.65
N MET A 166 3.09 8.98 -4.85
CA MET A 166 1.64 8.98 -4.70
C MET A 166 1.09 10.24 -4.00
N LEU A 167 1.91 10.95 -3.23
CA LEU A 167 1.52 12.25 -2.65
C LEU A 167 1.45 13.35 -3.71
N ASP A 168 2.34 13.31 -4.69
CA ASP A 168 2.48 14.37 -5.71
C ASP A 168 1.71 14.08 -7.00
N PHE A 169 1.43 12.81 -7.32
CA PHE A 169 0.85 12.38 -8.59
C PHE A 169 -0.46 11.60 -8.42
N GLU A 170 -1.31 11.66 -9.44
CA GLU A 170 -2.50 10.81 -9.52
C GLU A 170 -2.13 9.34 -9.73
N TYR A 171 -2.93 8.46 -9.15
CA TYR A 171 -2.72 7.02 -9.15
C TYR A 171 -4.05 6.27 -9.16
N ASN A 172 -4.02 5.03 -9.66
CA ASN A 172 -5.16 4.12 -9.65
C ASN A 172 -5.51 3.69 -8.21
N PRO A 173 -6.78 3.72 -7.78
CA PRO A 173 -7.20 3.27 -6.44
C PRO A 173 -6.71 1.88 -6.05
N LEU A 174 -6.55 0.98 -7.02
CA LEU A 174 -6.06 -0.38 -6.82
C LEU A 174 -4.63 -0.40 -6.25
N VAL A 175 -3.81 0.63 -6.52
CA VAL A 175 -2.47 0.77 -5.91
C VAL A 175 -2.56 0.92 -4.38
N LEU A 176 -3.61 1.56 -3.85
CA LEU A 176 -3.83 1.65 -2.39
C LEU A 176 -4.15 0.29 -1.77
N GLU A 177 -4.80 -0.60 -2.51
CA GLU A 177 -5.04 -1.98 -2.08
C GLU A 177 -3.70 -2.70 -1.84
N TYR A 178 -2.73 -2.51 -2.74
CA TYR A 178 -1.40 -3.12 -2.60
C TYR A 178 -0.62 -2.59 -1.40
N LEU A 179 -0.90 -1.36 -0.96
CA LEU A 179 -0.33 -0.82 0.27
C LEU A 179 -0.86 -1.51 1.52
N LEU A 180 -1.94 -2.28 1.44
CA LEU A 180 -2.43 -3.05 2.57
C LEU A 180 -1.43 -4.15 2.90
N ASP A 181 -0.89 -4.88 1.94
CA ASP A 181 -0.09 -6.09 2.18
C ASP A 181 1.38 -5.94 1.78
N ILE A 182 2.07 -4.95 2.38
CA ILE A 182 3.50 -4.74 2.16
C ILE A 182 4.30 -5.64 3.14
N PRO A 183 5.04 -6.66 2.66
CA PRO A 183 5.77 -7.58 3.54
C PRO A 183 6.79 -6.88 4.43
N PHE A 184 7.50 -5.88 3.90
CA PHE A 184 8.48 -5.08 4.64
C PHE A 184 7.84 -4.40 5.87
N VAL A 185 6.70 -3.73 5.66
CA VAL A 185 5.96 -3.04 6.72
C VAL A 185 5.37 -4.03 7.72
N ASP A 186 4.76 -5.11 7.26
CA ASP A 186 4.17 -6.13 8.13
C ASP A 186 5.23 -6.81 9.02
N ASN A 187 6.40 -7.08 8.46
CA ASN A 187 7.54 -7.62 9.20
C ASN A 187 8.08 -6.63 10.23
N SER A 188 8.05 -5.32 9.93
CA SER A 188 8.42 -4.27 10.87
C SER A 188 7.43 -4.20 12.04
N LEU A 189 6.13 -4.14 11.75
CA LEU A 189 5.05 -4.09 12.74
C LEU A 189 5.00 -5.30 13.68
N ARG A 190 5.41 -6.48 13.20
CA ARG A 190 5.52 -7.70 14.01
C ARG A 190 6.81 -7.76 14.84
N SER A 191 7.82 -6.94 14.51
CA SER A 191 9.18 -7.14 14.99
C SER A 191 9.62 -6.39 16.22
N ASP A 192 8.93 -5.31 16.59
CA ASP A 192 9.40 -4.45 17.69
C ASP A 192 9.48 -5.17 19.06
N GLU A 193 8.70 -6.23 19.29
CA GLU A 193 8.71 -6.97 20.57
C GLU A 193 9.39 -8.35 20.52
N GLU A 194 9.41 -8.99 19.34
CA GLU A 194 9.86 -10.37 19.14
C GLU A 194 11.30 -10.42 18.59
N LYS A 195 11.69 -9.50 17.70
CA LYS A 195 13.04 -9.44 17.13
C LYS A 195 14.04 -8.85 18.12
N ALA A 196 13.64 -7.90 18.97
CA ALA A 196 14.47 -7.44 20.08
C ALA A 196 14.81 -8.61 21.03
N ARG A 197 13.81 -9.43 21.38
CA ARG A 197 13.98 -10.61 22.23
C ARG A 197 14.87 -11.67 21.59
N LYS A 198 14.63 -12.03 20.32
CA LYS A 198 15.45 -13.00 19.57
C LYS A 198 16.87 -12.53 19.29
N TYR A 199 17.08 -11.23 19.06
CA TYR A 199 18.41 -10.64 18.90
C TYR A 199 19.20 -10.70 20.21
N TRP A 200 18.58 -10.35 21.35
CA TRP A 200 19.21 -10.47 22.67
C TRP A 200 19.44 -11.93 23.10
N GLU A 201 18.56 -12.86 22.71
CA GLU A 201 18.74 -14.30 22.98
C GLU A 201 19.81 -14.95 22.08
N ALA A 202 19.92 -14.54 20.82
CA ALA A 202 20.92 -15.05 19.87
C ALA A 202 22.32 -14.44 20.08
N ASN A 203 22.39 -13.18 20.51
CA ASN A 203 23.65 -12.47 20.83
C ASN A 203 23.98 -12.45 22.32
N LYS A 204 23.30 -13.25 23.14
CA LYS A 204 23.80 -13.59 24.47
C LYS A 204 25.18 -14.22 24.27
N PRO A 205 26.25 -13.73 24.91
CA PRO A 205 27.61 -14.19 24.63
C PRO A 205 27.71 -15.69 24.89
N VAL A 206 27.64 -16.48 23.81
CA VAL A 206 27.86 -17.93 23.86
C VAL A 206 29.34 -18.11 24.11
N SER A 207 29.68 -18.55 25.32
CA SER A 207 31.01 -19.03 25.69
C SER A 207 31.56 -19.90 24.55
N ARG A 208 32.74 -19.51 24.04
CA ARG A 208 33.48 -20.13 22.94
C ARG A 208 33.40 -21.66 23.01
N ARG A 209 32.48 -22.26 22.26
CA ARG A 209 32.51 -23.70 21.96
C ARG A 209 33.19 -23.89 20.62
N GLU A 210 34.35 -24.54 20.70
CA GLU A 210 35.21 -24.94 19.60
C GLU A 210 34.43 -25.69 18.52
N LYS A 211 34.33 -25.09 17.33
CA LYS A 211 33.92 -25.83 16.13
C LYS A 211 35.08 -26.74 15.70
N LYS A 212 34.90 -28.05 15.87
CA LYS A 212 35.78 -29.06 15.25
C LYS A 212 35.70 -28.93 13.73
N SER A 213 36.81 -28.52 13.12
CA SER A 213 36.97 -28.42 11.66
C SER A 213 36.97 -29.83 11.05
N ILE A 214 35.98 -30.08 10.20
CA ILE A 214 35.91 -31.24 9.31
C ILE A 214 36.71 -30.89 8.06
N PHE A 215 37.80 -31.62 7.85
CA PHE A 215 38.66 -31.72 6.65
C PHE A 215 39.02 -30.43 5.90
N HIS A 216 40.29 -30.01 6.00
CA HIS A 216 40.93 -29.15 5.00
C HIS A 216 42.20 -29.79 4.44
N ARG A 217 42.20 -29.99 3.12
CA ARG A 217 43.39 -30.26 2.32
C ARG A 217 44.32 -29.04 2.48
N LYS A 218 45.39 -29.19 3.27
CA LYS A 218 46.31 -28.09 3.61
C LYS A 218 47.10 -27.65 2.38
N GLN A 219 46.70 -26.56 1.74
CA GLN A 219 47.63 -25.76 0.95
C GLN A 219 48.61 -25.06 1.89
N VAL A 220 49.90 -25.25 1.64
CA VAL A 220 50.99 -24.75 2.50
C VAL A 220 51.18 -23.25 2.24
N PHE A 221 50.41 -22.40 2.93
CA PHE A 221 50.70 -20.96 2.97
C PHE A 221 51.95 -20.67 3.81
N SER A 222 52.82 -19.77 3.33
CA SER A 222 53.95 -19.23 4.11
C SER A 222 53.45 -18.52 5.38
N LYS A 223 54.26 -18.50 6.45
CA LYS A 223 53.87 -17.90 7.76
C LYS A 223 53.41 -16.43 7.66
N LYS A 224 53.91 -15.68 6.66
CA LYS A 224 53.50 -14.29 6.39
C LYS A 224 52.09 -14.21 5.79
N LEU A 225 51.80 -15.05 4.78
CA LEU A 225 50.48 -15.10 4.13
C LEU A 225 49.37 -15.51 5.11
N ARG A 226 49.66 -16.41 6.07
CA ARG A 226 48.70 -16.78 7.12
C ARG A 226 48.35 -15.64 8.08
N LYS A 227 49.27 -14.71 8.33
CA LYS A 227 48.98 -13.53 9.18
C LYS A 227 48.10 -12.54 8.42
N ILE A 228 48.42 -12.28 7.14
CA ILE A 228 47.63 -11.40 6.26
C ILE A 228 46.22 -11.93 6.08
N GLU A 229 46.05 -13.24 5.85
CA GLU A 229 44.72 -13.83 5.66
C GLU A 229 43.88 -13.78 6.94
N LYS A 230 44.49 -14.01 8.12
CA LYS A 230 43.80 -13.84 9.40
C LYS A 230 43.35 -12.40 9.65
N GLU A 231 44.17 -11.43 9.28
CA GLU A 231 43.84 -10.01 9.42
C GLU A 231 42.73 -9.61 8.44
N ARG A 232 42.82 -10.06 7.19
CA ARG A 232 41.76 -9.89 6.19
C ARG A 232 40.42 -10.45 6.67
N LEU A 233 40.42 -11.65 7.25
CA LEU A 233 39.21 -12.27 7.78
C LEU A 233 38.64 -11.53 9.00
N ARG A 234 39.49 -10.95 9.85
CA ARG A 234 39.07 -10.12 10.99
C ARG A 234 38.42 -8.82 10.51
N ILE A 235 39.09 -8.11 9.60
CA ILE A 235 38.55 -6.90 8.98
C ILE A 235 37.24 -7.23 8.26
N GLN A 236 37.16 -8.35 7.54
CA GLN A 236 35.93 -8.79 6.87
C GLN A 236 34.80 -9.10 7.86
N SER A 237 35.10 -9.67 9.03
CA SER A 237 34.07 -9.91 10.05
C SER A 237 33.61 -8.61 10.71
N GLU A 238 34.52 -7.70 11.03
CA GLU A 238 34.21 -6.41 11.65
C GLU A 238 33.39 -5.54 10.69
N THR A 239 33.80 -5.46 9.41
CA THR A 239 33.04 -4.74 8.37
C THR A 239 31.63 -5.30 8.18
N ARG A 240 31.47 -6.63 8.17
CA ARG A 240 30.13 -7.23 8.07
C ARG A 240 29.26 -6.91 9.29
N ASP A 241 29.82 -6.96 10.49
CA ASP A 241 29.07 -6.65 11.71
C ASP A 241 28.68 -5.16 11.75
N GLU A 242 29.53 -4.27 11.24
CA GLU A 242 29.22 -2.84 11.04
C GLU A 242 28.13 -2.62 9.97
N GLU A 243 28.24 -3.27 8.81
CA GLU A 243 27.24 -3.24 7.73
C GLU A 243 25.87 -3.72 8.23
N ASP A 244 25.81 -4.81 9.00
CA ASP A 244 24.57 -5.35 9.58
C ASP A 244 23.91 -4.36 10.56
N ILE A 245 24.71 -3.54 11.28
CA ILE A 245 24.18 -2.51 12.18
C ILE A 245 23.65 -1.32 11.39
N GLU A 246 24.40 -0.87 10.38
CA GLU A 246 23.98 0.24 9.52
C GLU A 246 22.71 -0.09 8.75
N GLU A 247 22.58 -1.30 8.21
CA GLU A 247 21.39 -1.78 7.52
C GLU A 247 20.15 -1.67 8.42
N ARG A 248 20.23 -2.14 9.66
CA ARG A 248 19.12 -2.05 10.63
C ARG A 248 18.74 -0.61 10.96
N ILE A 249 19.73 0.27 11.09
CA ILE A 249 19.47 1.69 11.35
C ILE A 249 18.72 2.30 10.16
N GLU A 250 19.09 1.95 8.93
CA GLU A 250 18.43 2.45 7.74
C GLU A 250 17.03 1.83 7.55
N GLU A 251 16.85 0.55 7.82
CA GLU A 251 15.54 -0.12 7.86
C GLU A 251 14.58 0.62 8.80
N MET A 252 15.02 0.94 10.03
CA MET A 252 14.20 1.68 11.00
C MET A 252 13.84 3.08 10.50
N LYS A 253 14.79 3.80 9.89
CA LYS A 253 14.51 5.12 9.29
C LYS A 253 13.51 5.02 8.14
N ASN A 254 13.66 4.03 7.27
CA ASN A 254 12.78 3.82 6.13
C ASN A 254 11.37 3.44 6.60
N CYS A 255 11.24 2.56 7.60
CA CYS A 255 9.95 2.27 8.22
C CYS A 255 9.26 3.54 8.73
N LYS A 256 9.99 4.40 9.45
CA LYS A 256 9.44 5.67 9.95
C LYS A 256 8.99 6.59 8.81
N LYS A 257 9.79 6.72 7.75
CA LYS A 257 9.41 7.50 6.55
C LYS A 257 8.14 6.94 5.91
N ILE A 258 8.07 5.63 5.74
CA ILE A 258 6.91 4.92 5.17
C ILE A 258 5.66 5.15 6.02
N TYR A 259 5.77 5.02 7.34
CA TYR A 259 4.66 5.24 8.27
C TYR A 259 4.10 6.67 8.19
N ASP A 260 5.00 7.65 8.17
CA ASP A 260 4.62 9.06 8.02
C ASP A 260 3.98 9.31 6.64
N ALA A 261 4.49 8.68 5.59
CA ALA A 261 3.97 8.82 4.23
C ALA A 261 2.59 8.15 4.05
N ILE A 262 2.39 6.92 4.55
CA ILE A 262 1.08 6.22 4.55
C ILE A 262 0.05 7.07 5.27
N GLN A 263 0.40 7.58 6.45
CA GLN A 263 -0.50 8.41 7.22
C GLN A 263 -0.88 9.68 6.44
N ARG A 264 0.10 10.42 5.90
CA ARG A 264 -0.14 11.60 5.07
C ARG A 264 -1.02 11.30 3.86
N LEU A 265 -0.76 10.19 3.18
CA LEU A 265 -1.50 9.74 2.01
C LEU A 265 -2.98 9.53 2.36
N TYR A 266 -3.28 8.82 3.45
CA TYR A 266 -4.66 8.60 3.90
C TYR A 266 -5.37 9.92 4.27
N PHE A 267 -4.71 10.82 4.99
CA PHE A 267 -5.29 12.14 5.30
C PHE A 267 -5.52 12.97 4.03
N MET A 268 -4.60 12.92 3.07
CA MET A 268 -4.75 13.61 1.79
C MET A 268 -5.94 13.09 0.99
N VAL A 269 -6.12 11.76 0.92
CA VAL A 269 -7.27 11.13 0.27
C VAL A 269 -8.59 11.54 0.93
N LEU A 270 -8.65 11.47 2.28
CA LEU A 270 -9.86 11.83 3.03
C LEU A 270 -10.21 13.33 2.94
N LYS A 271 -9.19 14.19 2.85
CA LYS A 271 -9.37 15.64 2.70
C LYS A 271 -9.72 16.03 1.25
N GLY A 272 -9.25 15.25 0.28
CA GLY A 272 -9.45 15.48 -1.15
C GLY A 272 -10.74 14.89 -1.72
N ASP A 273 -11.62 14.31 -0.88
CA ASP A 273 -12.91 13.75 -1.30
C ASP A 273 -12.81 12.68 -2.42
N ARG A 274 -11.70 11.92 -2.45
CA ARG A 274 -11.46 10.84 -3.43
C ARG A 274 -12.19 9.56 -3.05
N TYR A 275 -13.52 9.54 -3.18
CA TYR A 275 -14.40 8.48 -2.68
C TYR A 275 -14.12 7.08 -3.25
N ASP A 276 -13.54 6.99 -4.45
CA ASP A 276 -13.08 5.74 -5.08
C ASP A 276 -11.99 5.02 -4.27
N CYS A 277 -11.20 5.77 -3.50
CA CYS A 277 -10.10 5.26 -2.71
C CYS A 277 -10.49 4.88 -1.27
N TYR A 278 -11.69 5.30 -0.81
CA TYR A 278 -12.03 5.30 0.61
C TYR A 278 -12.08 3.90 1.23
N LYS A 279 -12.57 2.91 0.47
CA LYS A 279 -12.58 1.51 0.90
C LYS A 279 -11.19 1.07 1.37
N TYR A 280 -10.17 1.27 0.53
CA TYR A 280 -8.80 0.87 0.81
C TYR A 280 -8.18 1.70 1.93
N VAL A 281 -8.51 2.99 2.02
CA VAL A 281 -8.06 3.85 3.12
C VAL A 281 -8.61 3.36 4.47
N PHE A 282 -9.89 3.01 4.56
CA PHE A 282 -10.48 2.51 5.80
C PHE A 282 -9.86 1.18 6.24
N MET A 283 -9.68 0.25 5.30
CA MET A 283 -8.97 -1.02 5.56
C MET A 283 -7.54 -0.76 6.06
N GLY A 284 -6.84 0.18 5.42
CA GLY A 284 -5.48 0.58 5.78
C GLY A 284 -5.39 1.21 7.17
N LEU A 285 -6.29 2.13 7.51
CA LEU A 285 -6.35 2.77 8.83
C LEU A 285 -6.58 1.74 9.96
N VAL A 286 -7.39 0.72 9.72
CA VAL A 286 -7.60 -0.39 10.67
C VAL A 286 -6.33 -1.22 10.86
N LYS A 287 -5.66 -1.58 9.75
CA LYS A 287 -4.41 -2.37 9.77
C LYS A 287 -3.28 -1.59 10.46
N TYR A 288 -3.14 -0.33 10.12
CA TYR A 288 -2.07 0.56 10.56
C TYR A 288 -2.43 1.38 11.81
N ARG A 289 -3.49 1.01 12.55
CA ARG A 289 -3.99 1.76 13.71
C ARG A 289 -2.95 2.08 14.79
N LYS A 290 -1.93 1.23 14.95
CA LYS A 290 -0.85 1.42 15.94
C LYS A 290 0.10 2.55 15.57
N ILE A 291 0.17 2.89 14.28
CA ILE A 291 1.07 3.89 13.71
C ILE A 291 0.44 5.30 13.79
N ILE A 292 -0.90 5.37 13.79
CA ILE A 292 -1.64 6.64 13.80
C ILE A 292 -1.27 7.44 15.04
N ARG A 293 -0.64 8.61 14.84
CA ARG A 293 -0.22 9.44 15.97
C ARG A 293 -1.43 10.02 16.72
N PRO A 294 -1.39 10.08 18.07
CA PRO A 294 -2.52 10.51 18.88
C PRO A 294 -3.05 11.90 18.54
N GLU A 295 -2.17 12.82 18.12
CA GLU A 295 -2.53 14.22 17.86
C GLU A 295 -3.49 14.38 16.68
N PHE A 296 -3.59 13.37 15.81
CA PHE A 296 -4.48 13.39 14.65
C PHE A 296 -5.80 12.66 14.88
N ARG A 297 -6.02 12.03 16.05
CA ARG A 297 -7.19 11.18 16.29
C ARG A 297 -8.52 11.95 16.20
N GLU A 298 -8.61 13.13 16.80
CA GLU A 298 -9.83 13.93 16.77
C GLU A 298 -10.16 14.40 15.34
N GLY A 299 -9.15 14.92 14.63
CA GLY A 299 -9.30 15.36 13.23
C GLY A 299 -9.66 14.21 12.29
N LEU A 300 -9.08 13.03 12.51
CA LEU A 300 -9.42 11.82 11.76
C LEU A 300 -10.89 11.41 12.02
N TYR A 301 -11.34 11.40 13.27
CA TYR A 301 -12.73 11.05 13.59
C TYR A 301 -13.75 11.94 12.84
N PHE A 302 -13.49 13.24 12.80
CA PHE A 302 -14.32 14.20 12.07
C PHE A 302 -14.32 13.92 10.55
N LEU A 303 -13.13 13.70 9.96
CA LEU A 303 -13.01 13.38 8.53
C LEU A 303 -13.70 12.07 8.16
N LEU A 304 -13.63 11.05 9.01
CA LEU A 304 -14.28 9.78 8.76
C LEU A 304 -15.80 9.96 8.73
N ASN A 305 -16.40 10.54 9.78
CA ASN A 305 -17.86 10.68 9.90
C ASN A 305 -18.48 11.54 8.79
N ASN A 306 -17.87 12.67 8.43
CA ASN A 306 -18.44 13.60 7.45
C ASN A 306 -18.58 13.01 6.04
N ASN A 307 -17.82 11.96 5.74
CA ASN A 307 -17.77 11.39 4.41
C ASN A 307 -18.62 10.13 4.23
N LEU A 308 -19.02 9.45 5.32
CA LEU A 308 -19.69 8.14 5.22
C LEU A 308 -21.03 8.16 4.47
N ALA A 309 -21.73 9.30 4.47
CA ALA A 309 -23.01 9.42 3.78
C ALA A 309 -22.88 9.48 2.25
N LYS A 310 -21.71 9.88 1.72
CA LYS A 310 -21.50 10.15 0.29
C LYS A 310 -20.91 8.97 -0.50
N ILE A 311 -20.44 7.94 0.20
CA ILE A 311 -19.70 6.82 -0.38
C ILE A 311 -20.61 5.63 -0.70
N SER A 312 -20.10 4.72 -1.54
CA SER A 312 -20.77 3.45 -1.88
C SER A 312 -20.99 2.58 -0.65
N SER A 313 -21.95 1.66 -0.70
CA SER A 313 -22.35 0.80 0.42
C SER A 313 -21.18 -0.05 0.94
N ASP A 314 -20.37 -0.60 0.04
CA ASP A 314 -19.17 -1.39 0.39
C ASP A 314 -18.12 -0.54 1.12
N ALA A 315 -17.81 0.66 0.61
CA ALA A 315 -16.90 1.58 1.30
C ALA A 315 -17.49 2.05 2.64
N ARG A 316 -18.82 2.23 2.72
CA ARG A 316 -19.54 2.64 3.94
C ARG A 316 -19.42 1.59 5.04
N ILE A 317 -19.57 0.31 4.70
CA ILE A 317 -19.35 -0.82 5.62
C ILE A 317 -17.93 -0.76 6.20
N GLN A 318 -16.92 -0.65 5.33
CA GLN A 318 -15.52 -0.56 5.77
C GLN A 318 -15.26 0.69 6.62
N GLY A 319 -15.88 1.82 6.28
CA GLY A 319 -15.77 3.06 7.04
C GLY A 319 -16.36 2.96 8.44
N ILE A 320 -17.53 2.35 8.58
CA ILE A 320 -18.15 2.11 9.90
C ILE A 320 -17.28 1.16 10.71
N LEU A 321 -16.82 0.04 10.14
CA LEU A 321 -15.89 -0.87 10.82
C LEU A 321 -14.61 -0.16 11.27
N CYS A 322 -14.07 0.73 10.44
CA CYS A 322 -12.91 1.52 10.76
C CYS A 322 -13.15 2.42 11.98
N ILE A 323 -14.25 3.18 12.00
CA ILE A 323 -14.58 4.04 13.15
C ILE A 323 -14.77 3.20 14.42
N LEU A 324 -15.53 2.11 14.36
CA LEU A 324 -15.79 1.26 15.52
C LEU A 324 -14.51 0.60 16.06
N THR A 325 -13.58 0.24 15.17
CA THR A 325 -12.30 -0.38 15.56
C THR A 325 -11.34 0.63 16.17
N LEU A 326 -11.33 1.88 15.68
CA LEU A 326 -10.41 2.91 16.16
C LEU A 326 -10.90 3.63 17.42
N TYR A 327 -12.22 3.87 17.52
CA TYR A 327 -12.83 4.76 18.50
C TYR A 327 -13.86 4.09 19.42
N GLY A 328 -14.16 2.79 19.21
CA GLY A 328 -15.21 2.09 19.96
C GLY A 328 -14.98 2.06 21.48
N GLU A 329 -13.74 2.21 21.94
CA GLU A 329 -13.37 2.24 23.36
C GLU A 329 -13.26 3.67 23.92
N GLU A 330 -13.34 4.69 23.07
CA GLU A 330 -13.13 6.11 23.44
C GLU A 330 -14.44 6.82 23.90
N GLY A 331 -15.56 6.09 24.00
CA GLY A 331 -16.80 6.61 24.60
C GLY A 331 -17.59 7.61 23.75
N TYR A 332 -17.37 7.67 22.44
CA TYR A 332 -18.13 8.51 21.51
C TYR A 332 -19.60 8.08 21.39
N ASP A 333 -20.48 9.04 21.07
CA ASP A 333 -21.83 8.72 20.61
C ASP A 333 -21.80 8.34 19.12
N PHE A 334 -22.30 7.14 18.83
CA PHE A 334 -22.33 6.58 17.48
C PHE A 334 -23.72 6.68 16.82
N GLY A 335 -24.57 7.60 17.27
CA GLY A 335 -25.91 7.82 16.71
C GLY A 335 -25.92 7.97 15.18
N GLY A 336 -25.00 8.76 14.61
CA GLY A 336 -24.88 8.89 13.15
C GLY A 336 -24.50 7.58 12.44
N LEU A 337 -23.72 6.70 13.08
CA LEU A 337 -23.42 5.37 12.53
C LEU A 337 -24.62 4.45 12.62
N VAL A 338 -25.40 4.55 13.70
CA VAL A 338 -26.66 3.80 13.86
C VAL A 338 -27.66 4.21 12.77
N ASP A 339 -27.80 5.50 12.47
CA ASP A 339 -28.63 6.01 11.37
C ASP A 339 -28.18 5.47 10.00
N LEU A 340 -26.87 5.42 9.76
CA LEU A 340 -26.31 4.84 8.53
C LEU A 340 -26.58 3.34 8.44
N VAL A 341 -26.42 2.59 9.53
CA VAL A 341 -26.77 1.16 9.56
C VAL A 341 -28.26 0.96 9.31
N TYR A 342 -29.10 1.77 9.95
CA TYR A 342 -30.55 1.72 9.83
C TYR A 342 -31.03 1.98 8.40
N SER A 343 -30.41 2.93 7.69
CA SER A 343 -30.70 3.18 6.27
C SER A 343 -30.22 2.06 5.36
N MET A 344 -29.07 1.43 5.66
CA MET A 344 -28.56 0.30 4.87
C MET A 344 -29.45 -0.94 4.95
N VAL A 345 -30.09 -1.21 6.09
CA VAL A 345 -31.04 -2.33 6.25
C VAL A 345 -32.48 -1.94 5.91
N HIS A 346 -32.67 -0.92 5.06
CA HIS A 346 -33.99 -0.59 4.57
C HIS A 346 -34.56 -1.75 3.71
N PRO A 347 -35.82 -2.20 3.93
CA PRO A 347 -36.38 -3.38 3.23
C PRO A 347 -36.33 -3.29 1.70
N MET A 348 -36.45 -2.07 1.16
CA MET A 348 -36.42 -1.77 -0.28
C MET A 348 -35.07 -1.24 -0.77
N ASN A 349 -33.99 -1.36 0.01
CA ASN A 349 -32.67 -0.86 -0.39
C ASN A 349 -32.14 -1.62 -1.61
N THR A 350 -32.09 -1.01 -2.79
CA THR A 350 -31.61 -1.69 -4.01
C THR A 350 -30.10 -1.93 -4.04
N GLU A 351 -29.33 -1.34 -3.13
CA GLU A 351 -27.88 -1.49 -3.10
C GLU A 351 -27.46 -2.89 -2.60
N PRO A 352 -26.43 -3.52 -3.20
CA PRO A 352 -25.87 -4.76 -2.70
C PRO A 352 -25.13 -4.50 -1.38
N VAL A 353 -25.50 -5.24 -0.34
CA VAL A 353 -24.92 -5.13 1.01
C VAL A 353 -24.35 -6.50 1.39
N ASP A 354 -23.10 -6.53 1.86
CA ASP A 354 -22.52 -7.74 2.45
C ASP A 354 -23.14 -7.97 3.84
N ASN A 355 -24.06 -8.93 3.91
CA ASN A 355 -24.75 -9.28 5.15
C ASN A 355 -23.77 -9.77 6.24
N GLY A 356 -22.67 -10.43 5.86
CA GLY A 356 -21.69 -10.96 6.80
C GLY A 356 -20.93 -9.86 7.53
N GLU A 357 -20.45 -8.85 6.80
CA GLU A 357 -19.83 -7.66 7.39
C GLU A 357 -20.84 -6.80 8.15
N LEU A 358 -22.08 -6.69 7.65
CA LEU A 358 -23.14 -5.95 8.34
C LEU A 358 -23.47 -6.57 9.70
N ILE A 359 -23.54 -7.90 9.79
CA ILE A 359 -23.72 -8.60 11.07
C ILE A 359 -22.60 -8.24 12.05
N LYS A 360 -21.33 -8.19 11.59
CA LYS A 360 -20.20 -7.80 12.44
C LYS A 360 -20.35 -6.36 12.95
N ILE A 361 -20.72 -5.42 12.08
CA ILE A 361 -20.96 -4.02 12.44
C ILE A 361 -22.02 -3.91 13.53
N VAL A 362 -23.18 -4.54 13.32
CA VAL A 362 -24.30 -4.45 14.27
C VAL A 362 -23.92 -5.09 15.61
N ARG A 363 -23.17 -6.21 15.63
CA ARG A 363 -22.64 -6.78 16.88
C ARG A 363 -21.74 -5.81 17.61
N LEU A 364 -20.82 -5.16 16.90
CA LEU A 364 -19.90 -4.19 17.50
C LEU A 364 -20.64 -2.99 18.10
N LEU A 365 -21.61 -2.43 17.35
CA LEU A 365 -22.40 -1.29 17.80
C LEU A 365 -23.26 -1.62 19.03
N PHE A 366 -24.04 -2.70 18.96
CA PHE A 366 -25.08 -2.97 19.96
C PHE A 366 -24.63 -3.86 21.11
N ILE A 367 -23.67 -4.78 20.90
CA ILE A 367 -23.22 -5.71 21.96
C ILE A 367 -21.92 -5.21 22.59
N LYS A 368 -20.90 -4.87 21.77
CA LYS A 368 -19.59 -4.46 22.31
C LYS A 368 -19.62 -3.05 22.93
N ILE A 369 -20.19 -2.07 22.21
CA ILE A 369 -20.18 -0.67 22.64
C ILE A 369 -21.38 -0.33 23.54
N ARG A 370 -22.50 -1.05 23.36
CA ARG A 370 -23.82 -0.78 23.97
C ARG A 370 -24.40 0.59 23.55
N GLN A 371 -25.62 0.57 23.05
CA GLN A 371 -26.38 1.74 22.63
C GLN A 371 -27.58 1.97 23.57
N PRO A 372 -28.26 3.13 23.49
CA PRO A 372 -29.56 3.31 24.13
C PRO A 372 -30.56 2.21 23.72
N VAL A 373 -31.36 1.74 24.68
CA VAL A 373 -32.34 0.66 24.47
C VAL A 373 -33.32 0.98 23.34
N HIS A 374 -33.71 2.25 23.21
CA HIS A 374 -34.58 2.71 22.13
C HIS A 374 -33.98 2.49 20.73
N ARG A 375 -32.71 2.87 20.52
CA ARG A 375 -31.99 2.61 19.25
C ARG A 375 -31.91 1.12 18.94
N ALA A 376 -31.67 0.29 19.95
CA ALA A 376 -31.62 -1.18 19.80
C ALA A 376 -32.98 -1.73 19.37
N HIS A 377 -34.06 -1.29 20.01
CA HIS A 377 -35.43 -1.69 19.68
C HIS A 377 -35.81 -1.32 18.25
N VAL A 378 -35.58 -0.06 17.86
CA VAL A 378 -35.92 0.44 16.51
C VAL A 378 -35.10 -0.27 15.43
N THR A 379 -33.80 -0.46 15.66
CA THR A 379 -32.92 -1.16 14.72
C THR A 379 -33.30 -2.63 14.56
N LEU A 380 -33.64 -3.32 15.65
CA LEU A 380 -34.10 -4.71 15.60
C LEU A 380 -35.39 -4.87 14.78
N LYS A 381 -36.37 -3.97 14.92
CA LYS A 381 -37.58 -4.00 14.08
C LYS A 381 -37.25 -3.89 12.60
N ARG A 382 -36.37 -2.96 12.24
CA ARG A 382 -35.93 -2.76 10.84
C ARG A 382 -35.19 -3.99 10.31
N LEU A 383 -34.32 -4.59 11.12
CA LEU A 383 -33.64 -5.84 10.77
C LEU A 383 -34.62 -6.99 10.54
N ILE A 384 -35.65 -7.11 11.38
CA ILE A 384 -36.69 -8.14 11.22
C ILE A 384 -37.46 -7.90 9.92
N LEU A 385 -37.86 -6.66 9.63
CA LEU A 385 -38.52 -6.30 8.36
C LEU A 385 -37.64 -6.62 7.15
N TYR A 386 -36.34 -6.32 7.24
CA TYR A 386 -35.36 -6.63 6.20
C TYR A 386 -35.24 -8.14 5.96
N CYS A 387 -35.21 -8.95 7.03
CA CYS A 387 -35.21 -10.42 6.92
C CYS A 387 -36.48 -10.92 6.24
N CYS A 388 -37.64 -10.36 6.59
CA CYS A 388 -38.92 -10.73 5.98
C CYS A 388 -38.98 -10.37 4.49
N SER A 389 -38.51 -9.18 4.10
CA SER A 389 -38.57 -8.74 2.70
C SER A 389 -37.58 -9.48 1.80
N ARG A 390 -36.39 -9.80 2.32
CA ARG A 390 -35.30 -10.46 1.57
C ARG A 390 -35.30 -11.98 1.70
N SER A 391 -36.11 -12.55 2.59
CA SER A 391 -36.09 -13.98 2.94
C SER A 391 -34.69 -14.49 3.34
N THR A 392 -33.96 -13.71 4.14
CA THR A 392 -32.62 -14.05 4.62
C THR A 392 -32.64 -14.51 6.08
N SER A 393 -32.03 -15.67 6.36
CA SER A 393 -31.95 -16.24 7.72
C SER A 393 -30.66 -15.87 8.47
N GLU A 394 -29.72 -15.20 7.81
CA GLU A 394 -28.36 -14.93 8.32
C GLU A 394 -28.35 -14.04 9.58
N PHE A 395 -29.32 -13.13 9.70
CA PHE A 395 -29.44 -12.23 10.84
C PHE A 395 -30.15 -12.86 12.06
N LYS A 396 -30.67 -14.09 11.95
CA LYS A 396 -31.44 -14.76 13.03
C LYS A 396 -30.66 -14.82 14.35
N GLY A 397 -29.42 -15.29 14.29
CA GLY A 397 -28.54 -15.37 15.47
C GLY A 397 -28.25 -13.99 16.07
N LEU A 398 -28.03 -12.99 15.21
CA LEU A 398 -27.79 -11.62 15.65
C LEU A 398 -29.00 -11.00 16.38
N ILE A 399 -30.20 -11.17 15.81
CA ILE A 399 -31.44 -10.64 16.37
C ILE A 399 -31.68 -11.24 17.76
N ASN A 400 -31.48 -12.55 17.91
CA ASN A 400 -31.63 -13.23 19.20
C ASN A 400 -30.62 -12.73 20.23
N ASP A 401 -29.35 -12.59 19.83
CA ASP A 401 -28.28 -12.14 20.73
C ASP A 401 -28.52 -10.72 21.25
N ILE A 402 -28.94 -9.79 20.37
CA ILE A 402 -29.26 -8.41 20.76
C ILE A 402 -30.53 -8.38 21.61
N SER A 403 -31.58 -9.14 21.23
CA SER A 403 -32.83 -9.19 22.00
C SER A 403 -32.58 -9.67 23.42
N ALA A 404 -31.76 -10.72 23.60
CA ALA A 404 -31.36 -11.21 24.91
C ALA A 404 -30.47 -10.21 25.69
N TYR A 405 -29.55 -9.53 25.01
CA TYR A 405 -28.64 -8.57 25.65
C TYR A 405 -29.35 -7.30 26.15
N TYR A 406 -30.40 -6.86 25.46
CA TYR A 406 -31.20 -5.68 25.81
C TYR A 406 -32.49 -6.00 26.58
N ASP A 407 -32.81 -7.28 26.79
CA ASP A 407 -34.08 -7.73 27.37
C ASP A 407 -35.30 -7.19 26.59
N ILE A 408 -35.22 -7.29 25.26
CA ILE A 408 -36.28 -6.83 24.34
C ILE A 408 -37.13 -8.03 23.93
N GLU A 409 -38.39 -8.01 24.35
CA GLU A 409 -39.40 -8.94 23.86
C GLU A 409 -40.32 -8.27 22.84
N PHE A 410 -40.44 -8.87 21.65
CA PHE A 410 -41.46 -8.48 20.69
C PHE A 410 -42.76 -9.21 21.01
N SER A 411 -43.77 -8.47 21.47
CA SER A 411 -45.12 -8.99 21.68
C SER A 411 -45.90 -9.05 20.36
N ASP A 412 -46.71 -10.09 20.19
CA ASP A 412 -47.70 -10.16 19.11
C ASP A 412 -48.84 -9.16 19.44
N CYS A 413 -48.66 -7.88 19.11
CA CYS A 413 -49.69 -6.87 19.34
C CYS A 413 -50.84 -7.05 18.33
N ALA A 414 -52.09 -7.02 18.79
CA ALA A 414 -53.28 -7.20 17.95
C ALA A 414 -54.12 -5.92 17.75
N ASN A 415 -53.64 -4.76 18.18
CA ASN A 415 -54.43 -3.53 18.25
C ASN A 415 -54.13 -2.57 17.07
N PRO A 416 -55.06 -2.35 16.12
CA PRO A 416 -54.78 -1.72 14.82
C PRO A 416 -54.69 -0.18 14.85
N LYS A 417 -54.68 0.45 16.02
CA LYS A 417 -54.61 1.92 16.13
C LYS A 417 -53.17 2.38 16.33
N CYS A 418 -52.39 2.45 15.25
CA CYS A 418 -51.14 3.20 15.24
C CYS A 418 -51.00 4.08 14.02
N ARG A 419 -50.43 5.27 14.27
CA ARG A 419 -50.06 6.25 13.26
C ARG A 419 -48.98 5.67 12.34
N GLU A 420 -49.03 6.11 11.09
CA GLU A 420 -48.08 5.82 10.02
C GLU A 420 -46.64 5.79 10.55
N PHE A 421 -46.02 4.62 10.49
CA PHE A 421 -44.60 4.47 10.70
C PHE A 421 -43.92 5.07 9.47
N ASP A 422 -43.18 6.17 9.66
CA ASP A 422 -42.38 6.74 8.59
C ASP A 422 -41.23 5.76 8.26
N GLN A 423 -41.46 4.93 7.24
CA GLN A 423 -40.49 3.96 6.76
C GLN A 423 -39.23 4.65 6.21
N ASP A 424 -39.34 5.91 5.82
CA ASP A 424 -38.27 6.68 5.18
C ASP A 424 -37.46 7.51 6.20
N ALA A 425 -37.86 7.53 7.47
CA ALA A 425 -37.10 8.19 8.54
C ALA A 425 -35.69 7.60 8.67
N ALA A 426 -34.68 8.46 8.53
CA ALA A 426 -33.26 8.08 8.62
C ALA A 426 -32.68 8.25 10.02
N ASN A 427 -33.23 9.17 10.83
CA ASN A 427 -32.75 9.46 12.19
C ASN A 427 -33.48 8.57 13.20
N VAL A 428 -32.76 7.61 13.78
CA VAL A 428 -33.30 6.59 14.68
C VAL A 428 -33.86 7.17 15.96
N ASP A 429 -33.25 8.22 16.52
CA ASP A 429 -33.70 8.83 17.78
C ASP A 429 -35.04 9.56 17.65
N SER A 430 -35.43 9.95 16.43
CA SER A 430 -36.71 10.61 16.16
C SER A 430 -37.90 9.64 16.02
N ILE A 431 -37.63 8.33 15.97
CA ILE A 431 -38.65 7.32 15.64
C ILE A 431 -39.46 6.94 16.90
N PRO A 432 -40.80 7.04 16.87
CA PRO A 432 -41.62 6.71 18.02
C PRO A 432 -41.63 5.20 18.31
N SER A 433 -41.73 4.85 19.60
CA SER A 433 -41.90 3.47 20.06
C SER A 433 -43.30 2.94 19.76
N ASN A 434 -43.56 2.57 18.51
CA ASN A 434 -44.83 1.98 18.09
C ASN A 434 -44.85 0.44 18.36
N PRO A 435 -46.03 -0.20 18.46
CA PRO A 435 -46.15 -1.66 18.43
C PRO A 435 -45.60 -2.23 17.12
N PHE A 436 -45.05 -3.45 17.16
CA PHE A 436 -44.42 -4.12 16.01
C PHE A 436 -45.20 -5.39 15.65
N PHE A 437 -45.87 -5.39 14.50
CA PHE A 437 -46.86 -6.41 14.14
C PHE A 437 -46.27 -7.50 13.25
N GLU A 438 -45.24 -7.14 12.49
CA GLU A 438 -44.57 -7.97 11.50
C GLU A 438 -43.70 -9.06 12.14
N TYR A 439 -43.56 -9.05 13.47
CA TYR A 439 -42.88 -10.10 14.22
C TYR A 439 -43.55 -11.47 14.05
N PHE A 440 -44.88 -11.52 13.90
CA PHE A 440 -45.60 -12.76 13.62
C PHE A 440 -45.17 -13.37 12.28
N LEU A 441 -45.00 -12.55 11.24
CA LEU A 441 -44.52 -13.01 9.93
C LEU A 441 -43.09 -13.53 10.01
N TYR A 442 -42.23 -12.84 10.77
CA TYR A 442 -40.87 -13.28 11.01
C TYR A 442 -40.81 -14.66 11.67
N LYS A 443 -41.63 -14.91 12.70
CA LYS A 443 -41.74 -16.25 13.34
C LYS A 443 -42.12 -17.35 12.37
N GLN A 444 -42.94 -17.06 11.35
CA GLN A 444 -43.36 -18.04 10.34
C GLN A 444 -42.29 -18.32 9.28
N MET A 445 -41.33 -17.41 9.10
CA MET A 445 -40.18 -17.58 8.21
C MET A 445 -38.98 -18.27 8.88
N LEU A 446 -39.02 -18.43 10.21
CA LEU A 446 -38.01 -19.13 11.01
C LEU A 446 -38.13 -20.64 10.94
#